data_AF-A0A6L5Y4V2-F1
#
_entry.id   AF-A0A6L5Y4V2-F1
#
_cell.length_a   1.000
_cell.length_b   1.000
_cell.length_c   1.000
_cell.angle_alpha   90.00
_cell.angle_beta   90.00
_cell.angle_gamma   90.00
#
_symmetry.space_group_name_H-M   'P 1'
#
loop_
_entity.id
_entity.type
_entity.pdbx_description
1 polymer ?
#
loop_
_entity_poly.entity_id
_entity_poly.type
_entity_poly.pdbx_seq_one_letter_code
_entity_poly.pdbx_strand_id
1 'polypeptide(L)' 'MGGETLNPYENLANAIVLQAVKDYRLTDDEAELAEIERFFRSDWFGVLTDVDPEYLIRRLRKEKDK' A
#
# COMPACT_ATOMS: atom_id res chain seq x y z
N MET A 1 -30.91 -5.58 -0.67
CA MET A 1 -30.44 -4.29 -1.23
C MET A 1 -28.99 -4.50 -1.63
N GLY A 2 -28.65 -4.13 -2.86
CA GLY A 2 -27.46 -4.60 -3.58
C GLY A 2 -26.16 -4.33 -2.83
N GLY A 3 -25.38 -5.39 -2.60
CA GLY A 3 -23.98 -5.24 -2.23
C GLY A 3 -23.29 -4.56 -3.40
N GLU A 4 -22.82 -3.34 -3.19
CA GLU A 4 -22.00 -2.60 -4.14
C GLU A 4 -20.73 -3.42 -4.37
N THR A 5 -20.73 -4.24 -5.41
CA THR A 5 -19.53 -4.91 -5.88
C THR A 5 -18.64 -3.80 -6.39
N LEU A 6 -17.65 -3.41 -5.59
CA LEU A 6 -16.50 -2.63 -6.05
C LEU A 6 -16.11 -3.13 -7.45
N ASN A 7 -15.91 -2.21 -8.38
CA ASN A 7 -15.56 -2.52 -9.75
C ASN A 7 -14.37 -3.50 -9.75
N PRO A 8 -14.33 -4.55 -10.61
CA PRO A 8 -13.19 -5.46 -10.70
C PRO A 8 -11.82 -4.76 -10.72
N TYR A 9 -11.73 -3.57 -11.31
CA TYR A 9 -10.52 -2.74 -11.30
C TYR A 9 -10.21 -2.13 -9.92
N GLU A 10 -11.21 -1.68 -9.17
CA GLU A 10 -11.03 -1.18 -7.80
C GLU A 10 -10.62 -2.31 -6.85
N ASN A 11 -11.21 -3.50 -7.02
CA ASN A 11 -10.80 -4.69 -6.25
C ASN A 11 -9.35 -5.07 -6.52
N LEU A 12 -8.92 -5.02 -7.79
CA LEU A 12 -7.53 -5.28 -8.16
C LEU A 12 -6.60 -4.23 -7.57
N ALA A 13 -6.96 -2.94 -7.68
CA ALA A 13 -6.16 -1.85 -7.15
C ALA A 13 -5.97 -1.97 -5.63
N ASN A 14 -7.06 -2.23 -4.90
CA ASN A 14 -7.02 -2.47 -3.47
C ASN A 14 -6.16 -3.70 -3.13
N ALA A 15 -6.27 -4.79 -3.90
CA ALA A 15 -5.46 -5.99 -3.68
C ALA A 15 -3.95 -5.73 -3.85
N ILE A 16 -3.57 -4.95 -4.86
CA ILE A 16 -2.16 -4.55 -5.08
C ILE A 16 -1.64 -3.74 -3.89
N VAL A 17 -2.41 -2.73 -3.44
CA VAL A 17 -2.02 -1.89 -2.30
C VAL A 17 -1.90 -2.72 -1.01
N LEU A 18 -2.87 -3.60 -0.74
CA LEU A 18 -2.85 -4.47 0.43
C LEU A 18 -1.66 -5.44 0.42
N GLN A 19 -1.31 -5.95 -0.75
CA GLN A 19 -0.16 -6.83 -0.91
C GLN A 19 1.15 -6.08 -0.63
N ALA A 20 1.34 -4.88 -1.18
CA ALA A 20 2.53 -4.06 -0.90
C ALA A 20 2.67 -3.72 0.61
N VAL A 21 1.55 -3.44 1.29
CA VAL A 21 1.54 -3.22 2.75
C VAL A 21 1.94 -4.48 3.51
N LYS A 22 1.47 -5.65 3.06
CA LYS A 22 1.83 -6.93 3.67
C LYS A 22 3.31 -7.24 3.48
N ASP A 23 3.84 -7.02 2.28
CA ASP A 23 5.24 -7.24 1.96
C ASP A 23 6.14 -6.32 2.81
N TYR A 24 5.73 -5.04 2.98
CA TYR A 24 6.42 -4.10 3.87
C TYR A 24 6.52 -4.61 5.32
N ARG A 25 5.46 -5.24 5.83
CA ARG A 25 5.43 -5.77 7.20
C ARG A 25 6.26 -7.04 7.37
N LEU A 26 6.47 -7.80 6.30
CA LEU A 26 7.14 -9.10 6.33
C LEU A 26 8.65 -9.01 6.07
N THR A 27 9.11 -7.98 5.35
CA THR A 27 10.53 -7.79 5.07
C THR A 27 11.21 -6.94 6.14
N ASP A 28 12.40 -7.33 6.57
CA ASP A 28 13.30 -6.51 7.40
C ASP A 28 14.50 -5.98 6.59
N ASP A 29 14.51 -6.23 5.27
CA ASP A 29 15.56 -5.75 4.38
C ASP A 29 15.33 -4.27 4.05
N GLU A 30 16.28 -3.42 4.40
CA GLU A 30 16.22 -1.96 4.19
C GLU A 30 16.09 -1.59 2.70
N ALA A 31 16.67 -2.37 1.78
CA ALA A 31 16.56 -2.10 0.35
C ALA A 31 15.14 -2.43 -0.15
N GLU A 32 14.58 -3.56 0.28
CA GLU A 32 13.20 -3.94 -0.05
C GLU A 32 12.18 -2.95 0.54
N LEU A 33 12.38 -2.51 1.79
CA LEU A 33 11.57 -1.44 2.41
C LEU A 33 11.64 -0.15 1.59
N ALA A 34 12.82 0.26 1.15
CA ALA A 34 12.99 1.47 0.33
C ALA A 34 12.31 1.35 -1.05
N GLU A 35 12.33 0.17 -1.68
CA GLU A 35 11.63 -0.08 -2.93
C GLU A 35 10.10 0.01 -2.76
N ILE A 36 9.57 -0.54 -1.67
CA ILE A 36 8.14 -0.48 -1.36
C ILE A 36 7.71 0.96 -1.03
N GLU A 37 8.52 1.73 -0.30
CA GLU A 37 8.23 3.16 -0.07
C GLU A 37 8.26 3.97 -1.37
N ARG A 38 9.18 3.64 -2.28
CA ARG A 38 9.25 4.26 -3.60
C ARG A 38 8.02 3.91 -4.44
N PHE A 39 7.49 2.70 -4.32
CA PHE A 39 6.21 2.32 -4.92
C PHE A 39 5.06 3.17 -4.36
N PHE A 40 4.95 3.33 -3.04
CA PHE A 40 3.90 4.17 -2.43
C PHE A 40 4.01 5.65 -2.87
N ARG A 41 5.22 6.19 -3.05
CA ARG A 41 5.44 7.55 -3.54
C ARG A 41 5.28 7.72 -5.06
N SER A 42 5.02 6.63 -5.79
CA SER A 42 4.90 6.70 -7.24
C SER A 42 3.55 7.25 -7.68
N ASP A 43 3.52 7.90 -8.85
CA ASP A 43 2.26 8.38 -9.46
C ASP A 43 1.25 7.23 -9.66
N TRP A 44 1.75 6.01 -9.87
CA TRP A 44 0.91 4.82 -10.02
C TRP A 44 0.13 4.49 -8.75
N PHE A 45 0.68 4.75 -7.55
CA PHE A 45 -0.05 4.53 -6.30
C PHE A 45 -1.29 5.43 -6.19
N GLY A 46 -1.16 6.70 -6.59
CA GLY A 46 -2.29 7.64 -6.64
C GLY A 46 -3.36 7.28 -7.68
N VAL A 47 -3.02 6.48 -8.69
CA VAL A 47 -3.99 5.92 -9.64
C VAL A 47 -4.75 4.74 -9.03
N LEU A 48 -4.08 3.96 -8.16
CA LEU A 48 -4.67 2.78 -7.53
C LEU A 48 -5.53 3.15 -6.30
N THR A 49 -5.21 4.23 -5.60
CA THR A 49 -5.88 4.61 -4.36
C THR A 49 -5.75 6.09 -4.04
N ASP A 50 -6.76 6.66 -3.38
CA ASP A 50 -6.74 8.03 -2.84
C ASP A 50 -6.08 8.13 -1.45
N VAL A 51 -5.49 7.03 -0.95
CA VAL A 51 -4.78 7.03 0.33
C VAL A 51 -3.53 7.90 0.25
N ASP A 52 -3.31 8.75 1.26
CA ASP A 52 -2.08 9.52 1.38
C ASP A 52 -0.88 8.58 1.61
N PRO A 53 0.09 8.51 0.67
CA PRO A 53 1.22 7.60 0.78
C PRO A 53 2.15 7.93 1.95
N GLU A 54 2.33 9.21 2.30
CA GLU A 54 3.19 9.61 3.42
C GLU A 54 2.55 9.25 4.76
N TYR A 55 1.22 9.33 4.86
CA TYR A 55 0.50 8.84 6.03
C TYR A 55 0.65 7.31 6.18
N LEU A 56 0.52 6.56 5.08
CA LEU A 56 0.69 5.11 5.06
C LEU A 56 2.10 4.70 5.49
N ILE A 57 3.14 5.26 4.88
CA ILE A 57 4.54 4.96 5.20
C ILE A 57 4.83 5.25 6.68
N ARG A 58 4.39 6.41 7.19
CA ARG A 58 4.62 6.78 8.60
C ARG A 58 3.97 5.80 9.58
N ARG A 59 2.78 5.30 9.25
CA ARG A 59 2.09 4.28 10.05
C ARG A 59 2.86 2.97 10.05
N LEU A 60 3.32 2.53 8.89
CA LEU A 60 4.06 1.27 8.74
C LEU A 60 5.42 1.30 9.44
N ARG A 61 6.18 2.40 9.31
CA ARG A 61 7.43 2.58 10.06
C ARG A 61 7.20 2.53 11.57
N LYS A 62 6.16 3.22 12.05
CA LYS A 62 5.81 3.20 13.48
C LYS A 62 5.38 1.82 13.99
N GLU A 63 4.78 0.99 13.12
CA GLU A 63 4.46 -0.41 13.46
C GLU A 63 5.72 -1.26 13.61
N LYS A 64 6.79 -1.00 12.84
CA LYS A 64 8.08 -1.71 12.91
C LYS A 64 9.00 -1.22 14.03
N ASP A 65 8.95 0.06 14.38
CA ASP A 65 9.74 0.64 15.47
C ASP A 65 9.26 0.19 16.88
N LYS A 66 8.18 -0.58 16.96
CA LYS A 66 7.53 -1.01 18.21
C LYS A 66 7.75 -2.49 18.48
#